data_AF-A0A316UPN7-F1
#
_entry.id   AF-A0A316UPN7-F1
#
_cell.length_a   1.000
_cell.length_b   1.000
_cell.length_c   1.000
_cell.angle_alpha   90.00
_cell.angle_beta   90.00
_cell.angle_gamma   90.00
#
_symmetry.space_group_name_H-M   'P 1'
#
loop_
_entity.id
_entity.type
_entity.pdbx_description
1 polymer ?
#
loop_
_entity_poly.entity_id
_entity_poly.type
_entity_poly.pdbx_seq_one_letter_code
_entity_poly.pdbx_strand_id
1 'polypeptide(L)'
;MSYNQENGWTGQVTPESDYKLYRGLGFNIFRYSFSWNLLQPDVTQSWNDEYYGAMLANVTSMLKDANVWVILDCHDFGRHKNSFIGEDAGAPADGLATMWATIASYFKNESRVAFGIMNEPEDRADTLAVTDYLQRSIAAIRDAGATSQYIFLPSKEYQGMSTWLKYSNYTLSITDPSDLLIYDIHSYLDHSMGGVEECEDFNTTRRDMYTDVTNALRSHNKTAFLSEIGGLATLTCVRAVNEALAFLDLHSDVWAGWTAWGPEQVQPDPREPDKKSSATAWFMDCAEGDLLHWAFLRRGSVGIARAGNSSCSPIRDSLGRPVNAAASSVGLPSAVAASEPPLPSTTAAMAVCTSASANSSSSASLSMCTCVLFLLALLATVIASN
;
A
#
# COMPACT_ATOMS: atom_id res chain seq x y z
N MET A 1 -13.65 13.26 -12.61
CA MET A 1 -14.07 14.50 -11.90
C MET A 1 -13.38 15.68 -12.58
N SER A 2 -13.97 16.88 -12.59
CA SER A 2 -13.33 18.05 -13.20
C SER A 2 -12.31 18.68 -12.25
N TYR A 3 -11.04 18.31 -12.40
CA TYR A 3 -9.92 19.09 -11.87
C TYR A 3 -9.93 20.45 -12.58
N ASN A 4 -10.41 21.48 -11.89
CA ASN A 4 -10.22 22.87 -12.33
C ASN A 4 -8.95 23.40 -11.66
N GLN A 5 -7.94 23.74 -12.47
CA GLN A 5 -6.66 24.28 -11.99
C GLN A 5 -6.85 25.51 -11.09
N GLU A 6 -7.92 26.29 -11.26
CA GLU A 6 -8.20 27.47 -10.43
C GLU A 6 -8.76 27.16 -9.03
N ASN A 7 -9.44 26.02 -8.86
CA ASN A 7 -10.23 25.72 -7.65
C ASN A 7 -9.79 24.48 -6.87
N GLY A 8 -8.88 23.66 -7.43
CA GLY A 8 -8.46 22.40 -6.80
C GLY A 8 -9.58 21.35 -6.77
N TRP A 9 -9.52 20.46 -5.78
CA TRP A 9 -10.47 19.36 -5.63
C TRP A 9 -11.70 19.79 -4.80
N THR A 10 -12.90 19.37 -5.21
CA THR A 10 -14.14 20.04 -4.79
C THR A 10 -14.71 19.63 -3.42
N GLY A 11 -14.01 18.79 -2.66
CA GLY A 11 -14.58 18.12 -1.49
C GLY A 11 -15.37 16.87 -1.85
N GLN A 12 -15.27 15.83 -1.01
CA GLN A 12 -16.25 14.75 -0.93
C GLN A 12 -17.03 14.89 0.37
N VAL A 13 -18.22 14.31 0.35
CA VAL A 13 -19.04 14.05 1.53
C VAL A 13 -19.52 12.62 1.37
N THR A 14 -18.84 11.66 1.99
CA THR A 14 -19.28 10.27 1.99
C THR A 14 -20.65 10.16 2.67
N PRO A 15 -21.71 9.75 1.96
CA PRO A 15 -23.00 9.56 2.59
C PRO A 15 -22.93 8.42 3.62
N GLU A 16 -23.68 8.54 4.72
CA GLU A 16 -23.72 7.48 5.74
C GLU A 16 -24.28 6.15 5.19
N SER A 17 -25.11 6.19 4.15
CA SER A 17 -25.55 5.01 3.39
C SER A 17 -24.38 4.27 2.73
N ASP A 18 -23.42 5.01 2.20
CA ASP A 18 -22.45 4.51 1.24
C ASP A 18 -21.30 3.85 1.99
N TYR A 19 -20.75 4.51 3.03
CA TYR A 19 -19.78 3.82 3.90
C TYR A 19 -20.42 2.58 4.55
N LYS A 20 -21.69 2.64 4.98
CA LYS A 20 -22.37 1.46 5.56
C LYS A 20 -22.54 0.31 4.57
N LEU A 21 -22.78 0.61 3.30
CA LEU A 21 -22.83 -0.39 2.24
C LEU A 21 -21.47 -1.06 2.05
N TYR A 22 -20.39 -0.29 1.90
CA TYR A 22 -19.03 -0.83 1.76
C TYR A 22 -18.59 -1.58 3.03
N ARG A 23 -18.95 -1.12 4.22
CA ARG A 23 -18.76 -1.85 5.50
C ARG A 23 -19.44 -3.21 5.49
N GLY A 24 -20.67 -3.29 4.97
CA GLY A 24 -21.41 -4.53 4.81
C GLY A 24 -20.74 -5.54 3.87
N LEU A 25 -19.99 -5.03 2.87
CA LEU A 25 -19.18 -5.83 1.94
C LEU A 25 -17.78 -6.19 2.51
N GLY A 26 -17.44 -5.74 3.71
CA GLY A 26 -16.21 -6.10 4.42
C GLY A 26 -15.08 -5.06 4.36
N PHE A 27 -15.18 -4.01 3.54
CA PHE A 27 -14.20 -2.92 3.52
C PHE A 27 -14.09 -2.27 4.90
N ASN A 28 -12.88 -2.08 5.44
CA ASN A 28 -12.64 -1.62 6.83
C ASN A 28 -11.79 -0.34 6.92
N ILE A 29 -11.36 0.22 5.79
CA ILE A 29 -10.59 1.45 5.69
C ILE A 29 -11.16 2.31 4.56
N PHE A 30 -11.27 3.61 4.82
CA PHE A 30 -11.82 4.60 3.89
C PHE A 30 -10.81 5.73 3.73
N ARG A 31 -10.50 6.10 2.49
CA ARG A 31 -9.69 7.28 2.18
C ARG A 31 -10.64 8.45 2.01
N TYR A 32 -10.70 9.31 3.03
CA TYR A 32 -11.49 10.53 3.02
C TYR A 32 -10.63 11.66 2.48
N SER A 33 -10.83 11.99 1.21
CA SER A 33 -10.16 13.12 0.58
C SER A 33 -10.80 14.44 1.02
N PHE A 34 -9.97 15.46 1.24
CA PHE A 34 -10.36 16.84 1.53
C PHE A 34 -9.44 17.79 0.75
N SER A 35 -9.84 19.06 0.56
CA SER A 35 -8.99 20.05 -0.12
C SER A 35 -8.56 21.17 0.82
N TRP A 36 -7.26 21.42 0.90
CA TRP A 36 -6.65 22.58 1.53
C TRP A 36 -7.12 23.88 0.86
N ASN A 37 -7.37 23.88 -0.46
CA ASN A 37 -7.91 25.03 -1.18
C ASN A 37 -9.30 25.44 -0.72
N LEU A 38 -10.12 24.50 -0.25
CA LEU A 38 -11.44 24.78 0.33
C LEU A 38 -11.38 25.03 1.84
N LEU A 39 -10.49 24.33 2.54
CA LEU A 39 -10.24 24.46 3.97
C LEU A 39 -9.64 25.83 4.34
N GLN A 40 -8.73 26.34 3.52
CA GLN A 40 -8.09 27.63 3.71
C GLN A 40 -7.80 28.28 2.35
N PRO A 41 -8.79 28.96 1.72
CA PRO A 41 -8.64 29.54 0.38
C PRO A 41 -7.55 30.61 0.26
N ASP A 42 -7.13 31.22 1.36
CA ASP A 42 -5.99 32.13 1.44
C ASP A 42 -5.17 31.74 2.67
N VAL A 43 -3.93 31.30 2.46
CA VAL A 43 -3.01 30.83 3.51
C VAL A 43 -2.67 31.90 4.56
N THR A 44 -2.97 33.18 4.28
CA THR A 44 -2.80 34.31 5.22
C THR A 44 -4.03 34.56 6.09
N GLN A 45 -5.17 33.92 5.79
CA GLN A 45 -6.45 34.11 6.45
C GLN A 45 -6.84 32.94 7.34
N SER A 46 -7.88 33.16 8.16
CA SER A 46 -8.56 32.11 8.92
C SER A 46 -9.12 31.01 8.02
N TRP A 47 -9.36 29.85 8.61
CA TRP A 47 -9.92 28.69 7.92
C TRP A 47 -11.39 28.89 7.58
N ASN A 48 -11.87 28.09 6.64
CA ASN A 48 -13.28 27.90 6.36
C ASN A 48 -13.88 26.94 7.41
N ASP A 49 -14.34 27.50 8.53
CA ASP A 49 -14.90 26.75 9.66
C ASP A 49 -16.11 25.87 9.26
N GLU A 50 -16.89 26.27 8.24
CA GLU A 50 -18.02 25.47 7.73
C GLU A 50 -17.52 24.21 7.02
N TYR A 51 -16.55 24.36 6.12
CA TYR A 51 -15.92 23.22 5.42
C TYR A 51 -15.18 22.30 6.39
N TYR A 52 -14.42 22.87 7.34
CA TYR A 52 -13.72 22.09 8.35
C TYR A 52 -14.71 21.34 9.26
N GLY A 53 -15.77 22.00 9.73
CA GLY A 53 -16.82 21.37 10.53
C GLY A 53 -17.52 20.22 9.78
N ALA A 54 -17.80 20.38 8.49
CA ALA A 54 -18.38 19.33 7.65
C ALA A 54 -17.45 18.11 7.51
N MET A 55 -16.16 18.34 7.24
CA MET A 55 -15.13 17.29 7.20
C MET A 55 -15.05 16.52 8.52
N LEU A 56 -14.91 17.24 9.65
CA LEU A 56 -14.83 16.63 10.97
C LEU A 56 -16.09 15.82 11.30
N ALA A 57 -17.27 16.33 10.95
CA ALA A 57 -18.54 15.64 11.18
C ALA A 57 -18.65 14.33 10.36
N ASN A 58 -18.20 14.33 9.10
CA ASN A 58 -18.25 13.15 8.24
C ASN A 58 -17.32 12.04 8.74
N VAL A 59 -16.04 12.39 8.94
CA VAL A 59 -14.99 11.48 9.45
C VAL A 59 -15.38 10.92 10.83
N THR A 60 -15.85 11.77 11.74
CA THR A 60 -16.32 11.33 13.07
C THR A 60 -17.57 10.44 12.97
N SER A 61 -18.39 10.57 11.92
CA SER A 61 -19.52 9.66 11.71
C SER A 61 -19.09 8.26 11.27
N MET A 62 -18.09 8.13 10.39
CA MET A 62 -17.50 6.85 10.02
C MET A 62 -16.90 6.12 11.23
N LEU A 63 -16.13 6.86 12.04
CA LEU A 63 -15.40 6.35 13.21
C LEU A 63 -16.32 5.83 14.34
N LYS A 64 -17.64 6.03 14.26
CA LYS A 64 -18.62 5.43 15.19
C LYS A 64 -18.67 3.90 15.09
N ASP A 65 -18.39 3.31 13.92
CA ASP A 65 -18.14 1.87 13.84
C ASP A 65 -16.70 1.59 14.29
N ALA A 66 -16.56 0.79 15.34
CA ALA A 66 -15.29 0.42 15.97
C ALA A 66 -14.28 -0.19 14.98
N ASN A 67 -14.76 -0.81 13.90
CA ASN A 67 -13.95 -1.56 12.93
C ASN A 67 -13.52 -0.72 11.72
N VAL A 68 -13.62 0.61 11.79
CA VAL A 68 -13.35 1.53 10.68
C VAL A 68 -12.09 2.34 10.91
N TRP A 69 -11.22 2.33 9.92
CA TRP A 69 -10.09 3.24 9.76
C TRP A 69 -10.43 4.32 8.74
N VAL A 70 -9.91 5.53 8.96
CA VAL A 70 -10.03 6.65 8.00
C VAL A 70 -8.66 7.24 7.72
N ILE A 71 -8.26 7.27 6.44
CA ILE A 71 -7.10 8.03 5.96
C ILE A 71 -7.64 9.42 5.60
N LEU A 72 -7.16 10.46 6.27
CA LEU A 72 -7.42 11.85 5.89
C LEU A 72 -6.43 12.23 4.78
N ASP A 73 -6.92 12.49 3.58
CA ASP A 73 -6.10 12.70 2.39
C ASP A 73 -6.20 14.16 1.88
N CYS A 74 -5.09 14.89 1.89
CA CYS A 74 -5.05 16.26 1.37
C CYS A 74 -4.94 16.25 -0.17
N HIS A 75 -6.06 16.41 -0.86
CA HIS A 75 -6.22 16.07 -2.27
C HIS A 75 -5.87 17.23 -3.23
N ASP A 76 -4.67 17.81 -3.10
CA ASP A 76 -4.27 19.04 -3.80
C ASP A 76 -2.96 18.95 -4.61
N PHE A 77 -2.46 17.74 -4.94
CA PHE A 77 -1.43 17.52 -5.97
C PHE A 77 -0.08 18.21 -5.73
N GLY A 78 0.26 18.46 -4.47
CA GLY A 78 1.45 19.22 -4.08
C GLY A 78 1.33 20.73 -4.30
N ARG A 79 0.10 21.28 -4.33
CA ARG A 79 -0.18 22.69 -4.53
C ARG A 79 -1.06 23.34 -3.46
N HIS A 80 -0.99 24.67 -3.42
CA HIS A 80 -2.13 25.52 -3.07
C HIS A 80 -2.49 26.38 -4.28
N LYS A 81 -3.73 26.26 -4.77
CA LYS A 81 -4.22 26.83 -6.03
C LYS A 81 -3.27 26.54 -7.19
N ASN A 82 -2.72 27.59 -7.81
CA ASN A 82 -1.78 27.50 -8.92
C ASN A 82 -0.30 27.45 -8.49
N SER A 83 -0.03 27.43 -7.18
CA SER A 83 1.32 27.54 -6.60
C SER A 83 1.81 26.21 -6.05
N PHE A 84 3.05 25.84 -6.37
CA PHE A 84 3.71 24.64 -5.84
C PHE A 84 4.22 24.86 -4.41
N ILE A 85 3.99 23.87 -3.54
CA ILE A 85 4.27 24.00 -2.11
C ILE A 85 5.78 24.05 -1.87
N GLY A 86 6.23 25.13 -1.20
CA GLY A 86 7.66 25.36 -0.89
C GLY A 86 8.46 26.03 -2.01
N GLU A 87 7.92 26.09 -3.24
CA GLU A 87 8.56 26.77 -4.38
C GLU A 87 8.03 28.19 -4.56
N ASP A 88 6.71 28.35 -4.44
CA ASP A 88 6.01 29.61 -4.65
C ASP A 88 5.63 30.29 -3.33
N ALA A 89 5.74 31.62 -3.29
CA ALA A 89 5.34 32.41 -2.12
C ALA A 89 3.83 32.33 -1.80
N GLY A 90 2.99 31.89 -2.75
CA GLY A 90 1.57 31.63 -2.53
C GLY A 90 1.27 30.33 -1.77
N ALA A 91 2.24 29.42 -1.67
CA ALA A 91 2.09 28.10 -1.06
C ALA A 91 3.31 27.75 -0.18
N PRO A 92 3.60 28.48 0.91
CA PRO A 92 4.73 28.17 1.78
C PRO A 92 4.56 26.78 2.44
N ALA A 93 5.65 26.01 2.53
CA ALA A 93 5.66 24.67 3.16
C ALA A 93 5.16 24.69 4.61
N ASP A 94 5.44 25.77 5.35
CA ASP A 94 4.96 25.97 6.73
C ASP A 94 3.43 26.14 6.81
N GLY A 95 2.76 26.54 5.70
CA GLY A 95 1.31 26.57 5.61
C GLY A 95 0.69 25.18 5.65
N LEU A 96 1.25 24.24 4.87
CA LEU A 96 0.82 22.84 4.89
C LEU A 96 1.12 22.18 6.25
N ALA A 97 2.28 22.48 6.84
CA ALA A 97 2.62 22.01 8.18
C ALA A 97 1.64 22.54 9.26
N THR A 98 1.23 23.81 9.17
CA THR A 98 0.23 24.43 10.07
C THR A 98 -1.15 23.80 9.91
N MET A 99 -1.55 23.49 8.67
CA MET A 99 -2.76 22.72 8.38
C MET A 99 -2.73 21.37 9.10
N TRP A 100 -1.65 20.61 8.90
CA TRP A 100 -1.50 19.30 9.50
C TRP A 100 -1.40 19.30 11.02
N ALA A 101 -0.69 20.23 11.64
CA ALA A 101 -0.68 20.39 13.11
C ALA A 101 -2.08 20.58 13.69
N THR A 102 -2.93 21.34 13.00
CA THR A 102 -4.28 21.67 13.46
C THR A 102 -5.24 20.47 13.32
N ILE A 103 -5.19 19.76 12.18
CA ILE A 103 -5.95 18.51 11.97
C ILE A 103 -5.49 17.42 12.95
N ALA A 104 -4.17 17.23 13.10
CA ALA A 104 -3.60 16.27 14.02
C ALA A 104 -3.96 16.57 15.48
N SER A 105 -3.99 17.84 15.88
CA SER A 105 -4.40 18.26 17.24
C SER A 105 -5.82 17.81 17.59
N TYR A 106 -6.73 17.75 16.60
CA TYR A 106 -8.10 17.25 16.79
C TYR A 106 -8.12 15.72 16.89
N PHE A 107 -7.46 15.01 15.96
CA PHE A 107 -7.54 13.56 15.86
C PHE A 107 -6.52 12.76 16.69
N LYS A 108 -5.58 13.40 17.40
CA LYS A 108 -4.49 12.72 18.15
C LYS A 108 -4.90 11.62 19.13
N ASN A 109 -6.14 11.64 19.63
CA ASN A 109 -6.66 10.61 20.54
C ASN A 109 -7.47 9.50 19.83
N GLU A 110 -7.71 9.63 18.52
CA GLU A 110 -8.33 8.58 17.71
C GLU A 110 -7.23 7.79 16.99
N SER A 111 -7.03 6.55 17.42
CA SER A 111 -5.98 5.67 16.90
C SER A 111 -6.30 5.09 15.52
N ARG A 112 -7.55 5.20 15.06
CA ARG A 112 -8.01 4.68 13.76
C ARG A 112 -7.97 5.73 12.63
N VAL A 113 -7.49 6.94 12.91
CA VAL A 113 -7.17 7.93 11.88
C VAL A 113 -5.72 7.77 11.43
N ALA A 114 -5.49 7.86 10.12
CA ALA A 114 -4.19 8.03 9.51
C ALA A 114 -4.15 9.35 8.70
N PHE A 115 -2.96 9.90 8.50
CA PHE A 115 -2.78 11.20 7.82
C PHE A 115 -2.03 11.00 6.49
N GLY A 116 -2.74 11.12 5.36
CA GLY A 116 -2.17 11.17 4.00
C GLY A 116 -1.76 12.59 3.66
N ILE A 117 -0.46 12.88 3.76
CA ILE A 117 0.08 14.26 3.79
C ILE A 117 -0.32 15.06 2.55
N MET A 118 -0.32 14.43 1.38
CA MET A 118 -0.63 15.04 0.10
C MET A 118 -0.95 13.96 -0.94
N ASN A 119 -2.07 14.09 -1.64
CA ASN A 119 -2.35 13.30 -2.84
C ASN A 119 -1.38 13.71 -3.96
N GLU A 120 -0.79 12.72 -4.64
CA GLU A 120 -0.14 12.86 -5.95
C GLU A 120 0.64 14.18 -6.23
N PRO A 121 1.75 14.45 -5.51
CA PRO A 121 2.64 15.56 -5.88
C PRO A 121 3.06 15.49 -7.36
N GLU A 122 2.73 16.52 -8.15
CA GLU A 122 2.91 16.51 -9.61
C GLU A 122 4.37 16.31 -10.06
N ASP A 123 4.54 15.83 -11.30
CA ASP A 123 5.82 15.65 -12.00
C ASP A 123 6.68 16.93 -12.08
N ARG A 124 6.03 18.10 -12.15
CA ARG A 124 6.69 19.40 -12.33
C ARG A 124 7.19 20.05 -11.04
N ALA A 125 6.74 19.61 -9.86
CA ALA A 125 7.19 20.18 -8.58
C ALA A 125 8.68 19.88 -8.32
N ASP A 126 9.42 20.74 -7.62
CA ASP A 126 10.80 20.44 -7.24
C ASP A 126 10.89 19.30 -6.21
N THR A 127 11.79 18.35 -6.43
CA THR A 127 11.91 17.15 -5.59
C THR A 127 12.36 17.48 -4.17
N LEU A 128 13.19 18.51 -3.97
CA LEU A 128 13.64 18.93 -2.65
C LEU A 128 12.55 19.71 -1.91
N ALA A 129 11.79 20.56 -2.61
CA ALA A 129 10.60 21.21 -2.06
C ALA A 129 9.55 20.19 -1.59
N VAL A 130 9.28 19.15 -2.40
CA VAL A 130 8.44 18.01 -2.01
C VAL A 130 8.97 17.32 -0.76
N THR A 131 10.27 17.01 -0.71
CA THR A 131 10.88 16.35 0.45
C THR A 131 10.79 17.20 1.73
N ASP A 132 11.02 18.51 1.62
CA ASP A 132 10.97 19.47 2.73
C ASP A 132 9.56 19.63 3.30
N TYR A 133 8.52 19.86 2.48
CA TYR A 133 7.17 20.02 3.02
C TYR A 133 6.61 18.73 3.63
N LEU A 134 7.00 17.55 3.09
CA LEU A 134 6.61 16.26 3.67
C LEU A 134 7.26 16.06 5.05
N GLN A 135 8.56 16.34 5.18
CA GLN A 135 9.27 16.23 6.46
C GLN A 135 8.75 17.23 7.51
N ARG A 136 8.42 18.47 7.11
CA ARG A 136 7.78 19.47 7.98
C ARG A 136 6.39 19.05 8.42
N SER A 137 5.59 18.50 7.52
CA SER A 137 4.24 18.01 7.85
C SER A 137 4.29 16.88 8.87
N ILE A 138 5.22 15.92 8.72
CA ILE A 138 5.45 14.87 9.72
C ILE A 138 5.81 15.47 11.09
N ALA A 139 6.79 16.38 11.15
CA ALA A 139 7.19 17.03 12.39
C ALA A 139 5.99 17.73 13.06
N ALA A 140 5.23 18.52 12.30
CA ALA A 140 4.06 19.24 12.77
C ALA A 140 2.93 18.33 13.29
N ILE A 141 2.69 17.17 12.66
CA ILE A 141 1.73 16.15 13.14
C ILE A 141 2.18 15.58 14.49
N ARG A 142 3.48 15.27 14.65
CA ARG A 142 4.01 14.70 15.88
C ARG A 142 4.07 15.74 17.02
N ASP A 143 4.44 16.98 16.72
CA ASP A 143 4.46 18.10 17.67
C ASP A 143 3.05 18.49 18.17
N ALA A 144 2.01 18.30 17.35
CA ALA A 144 0.61 18.40 17.77
C ALA A 144 0.17 17.31 18.78
N GLY A 145 1.01 16.29 18.98
CA GLY A 145 0.80 15.18 19.92
C GLY A 145 0.15 13.94 19.31
N ALA A 146 0.00 13.87 17.98
CA ALA A 146 -0.51 12.68 17.30
C ALA A 146 0.62 11.67 17.07
N THR A 147 0.99 10.92 18.12
CA THR A 147 2.16 10.02 18.15
C THR A 147 1.81 8.53 17.96
N SER A 148 0.53 8.20 17.75
CA SER A 148 0.06 6.80 17.61
C SER A 148 -0.50 6.47 16.23
N GLN A 149 -0.75 7.50 15.42
CA GLN A 149 -1.35 7.44 14.10
C GLN A 149 -0.29 7.15 13.03
N TYR A 150 -0.67 6.37 12.02
CA TYR A 150 0.14 6.22 10.81
C TYR A 150 0.12 7.52 10.00
N ILE A 151 1.26 7.85 9.39
CA ILE A 151 1.36 8.92 8.39
C ILE A 151 1.69 8.27 7.05
N PHE A 152 0.86 8.55 6.06
CA PHE A 152 0.98 8.08 4.68
C PHE A 152 1.85 9.10 3.93
N LEU A 153 3.00 8.62 3.47
CA LEU A 153 4.08 9.41 2.89
C LEU A 153 4.11 9.21 1.37
N PRO A 154 3.60 10.17 0.57
CA PRO A 154 3.62 10.10 -0.89
C PRO A 154 5.05 10.23 -1.45
N SER A 155 5.19 9.82 -2.70
CA SER A 155 6.33 10.17 -3.56
C SER A 155 5.96 11.28 -4.56
N LYS A 156 6.97 11.94 -5.14
CA LYS A 156 6.81 12.79 -6.32
C LYS A 156 6.36 11.97 -7.55
N GLU A 157 5.79 12.66 -8.55
CA GLU A 157 5.37 12.15 -9.86
C GLU A 157 4.16 11.22 -9.71
N TYR A 158 3.10 11.82 -9.17
CA TYR A 158 1.79 11.22 -8.89
C TYR A 158 1.87 9.99 -7.96
N GLN A 159 2.90 9.93 -7.11
CA GLN A 159 3.24 8.80 -6.23
C GLN A 159 3.12 7.41 -6.89
N GLY A 160 3.34 7.35 -8.21
CA GLY A 160 3.03 6.17 -9.01
C GLY A 160 3.99 5.00 -8.76
N MET A 161 3.47 3.78 -8.79
CA MET A 161 4.26 2.54 -8.72
C MET A 161 5.41 2.51 -9.75
N SER A 162 5.20 3.09 -10.94
CA SER A 162 6.19 3.21 -12.01
C SER A 162 7.29 4.24 -11.76
N THR A 163 7.03 5.24 -10.90
CA THR A 163 7.92 6.37 -10.64
C THR A 163 8.53 6.30 -9.24
N TRP A 164 7.99 5.48 -8.33
CA TRP A 164 8.43 5.40 -6.94
C TRP A 164 9.94 5.15 -6.78
N LEU A 165 10.51 4.19 -7.52
CA LEU A 165 11.95 3.87 -7.44
C LEU A 165 12.87 5.03 -7.86
N LYS A 166 12.40 5.92 -8.74
CA LYS A 166 13.13 7.10 -9.23
C LYS A 166 13.31 8.18 -8.16
N TYR A 167 12.40 8.22 -7.17
CA TYR A 167 12.35 9.21 -6.10
C TYR A 167 12.50 8.62 -4.69
N SER A 168 12.52 7.29 -4.56
CA SER A 168 12.58 6.58 -3.29
C SER A 168 13.75 7.00 -2.41
N ASN A 169 14.90 7.35 -3.00
CA ASN A 169 16.06 7.83 -2.25
C ASN A 169 15.78 9.12 -1.45
N TYR A 170 14.84 9.97 -1.91
CA TYR A 170 14.40 11.16 -1.19
C TYR A 170 13.41 10.81 -0.08
N THR A 171 12.36 10.03 -0.39
CA THR A 171 11.35 9.63 0.61
C THR A 171 11.86 8.62 1.65
N LEU A 172 12.91 7.85 1.35
CA LEU A 172 13.63 7.00 2.30
C LEU A 172 14.55 7.79 3.25
N SER A 173 14.88 9.05 2.92
CA SER A 173 15.63 9.96 3.81
C SER A 173 14.75 10.69 4.82
N ILE A 174 13.43 10.68 4.62
CA ILE A 174 12.45 11.28 5.52
C ILE A 174 12.32 10.42 6.78
N THR A 175 12.18 11.09 7.93
CA THR A 175 12.15 10.47 9.26
C THR A 175 10.88 10.83 10.03
N ASP A 176 10.43 9.90 10.87
CA ASP A 176 9.34 10.09 11.82
C ASP A 176 9.83 9.63 13.21
N PRO A 177 9.80 10.49 14.25
CA PRO A 177 10.21 10.09 15.59
C PRO A 177 9.31 9.02 16.23
N SER A 178 8.14 8.73 15.64
CA SER A 178 7.25 7.63 16.08
C SER A 178 7.46 6.32 15.32
N ASP A 179 8.23 6.32 14.22
CA ASP A 179 8.44 5.19 13.29
C ASP A 179 7.12 4.55 12.79
N LEU A 180 6.13 5.39 12.42
CA LEU A 180 4.81 4.98 11.91
C LEU A 180 4.54 5.53 10.51
N LEU A 181 5.58 5.60 9.66
CA LEU A 181 5.44 5.95 8.25
C LEU A 181 4.98 4.74 7.43
N ILE A 182 4.02 4.99 6.54
CA ILE A 182 3.57 4.08 5.49
C ILE A 182 3.89 4.77 4.16
N TYR A 183 4.62 4.11 3.26
CA TYR A 183 4.87 4.66 1.93
C TYR A 183 3.59 4.57 1.10
N ASP A 184 3.10 5.73 0.69
CA ASP A 184 1.87 5.86 -0.09
C ASP A 184 2.21 5.77 -1.58
N ILE A 185 1.49 4.90 -2.28
CA ILE A 185 1.77 4.51 -3.66
C ILE A 185 0.44 4.36 -4.41
N HIS A 186 0.38 4.89 -5.62
CA HIS A 186 -0.75 4.74 -6.53
C HIS A 186 -0.42 3.79 -7.69
N SER A 187 -1.40 3.07 -8.22
CA SER A 187 -1.21 2.30 -9.45
C SER A 187 -2.51 2.11 -10.23
N TYR A 188 -2.48 2.59 -11.47
CA TYR A 188 -3.42 2.18 -12.50
C TYR A 188 -2.73 1.22 -13.50
N LEU A 189 -3.54 0.38 -14.14
CA LEU A 189 -3.06 -0.76 -14.94
C LEU A 189 -3.28 -0.58 -16.45
N ASP A 190 -3.83 0.55 -16.86
CA ASP A 190 -3.93 0.98 -18.25
C ASP A 190 -2.61 1.55 -18.78
N HIS A 191 -2.52 1.72 -20.10
CA HIS A 191 -1.26 2.07 -20.78
C HIS A 191 -0.68 3.42 -20.32
N SER A 192 -1.55 4.43 -20.18
CA SER A 192 -1.20 5.76 -19.66
C SER A 192 -1.03 5.82 -18.14
N MET A 193 -1.33 4.72 -17.43
CA MET A 193 -1.30 4.62 -15.95
C MET A 193 -2.16 5.68 -15.25
N GLY A 194 -3.25 6.13 -15.89
CA GLY A 194 -4.16 7.15 -15.38
C GLY A 194 -5.57 6.63 -15.00
N GLY A 195 -5.85 5.34 -15.18
CA GLY A 195 -7.14 4.73 -14.84
C GLY A 195 -8.30 5.12 -15.77
N VAL A 196 -8.01 5.61 -16.97
CA VAL A 196 -8.97 6.17 -17.94
C VAL A 196 -9.12 5.32 -19.20
N GLU A 197 -8.20 4.41 -19.45
CA GLU A 197 -8.17 3.51 -20.61
C GLU A 197 -8.40 2.03 -20.22
N GLU A 198 -8.44 1.15 -21.21
CA GLU A 198 -8.51 -0.30 -20.99
C GLU A 198 -7.22 -0.81 -20.35
N CYS A 199 -7.34 -1.74 -19.39
CA CYS A 199 -6.18 -2.23 -18.64
C CYS A 199 -5.31 -3.18 -19.48
N GLU A 200 -4.00 -3.12 -19.25
CA GLU A 200 -3.04 -4.10 -19.76
C GLU A 200 -3.01 -5.36 -18.85
N ASP A 201 -2.48 -6.47 -19.37
CA ASP A 201 -2.33 -7.71 -18.60
C ASP A 201 -1.27 -7.54 -17.50
N PHE A 202 -1.68 -7.66 -16.23
CA PHE A 202 -0.81 -7.39 -15.07
C PHE A 202 0.44 -8.27 -15.08
N ASN A 203 0.29 -9.56 -15.35
CA ASN A 203 1.39 -10.53 -15.30
C ASN A 203 2.50 -10.23 -16.30
N THR A 204 2.16 -9.71 -17.48
CA THR A 204 3.12 -9.44 -18.57
C THR A 204 3.57 -7.99 -18.67
N THR A 205 2.84 -7.03 -18.09
CA THR A 205 3.13 -5.58 -18.25
C THR A 205 3.35 -4.79 -16.95
N ARG A 206 3.03 -5.35 -15.77
CA ARG A 206 3.10 -4.63 -14.47
C ARG A 206 3.77 -5.42 -13.34
N ARG A 207 3.78 -6.75 -13.38
CA ARG A 207 4.31 -7.63 -12.33
C ARG A 207 5.77 -7.37 -11.95
N ASP A 208 6.66 -7.12 -12.92
CA ASP A 208 8.09 -6.89 -12.64
C ASP A 208 8.29 -5.58 -11.87
N MET A 209 7.63 -4.50 -12.30
CA MET A 209 7.63 -3.20 -11.62
C MET A 209 7.12 -3.30 -10.17
N TYR A 210 6.01 -4.03 -9.95
CA TYR A 210 5.51 -4.34 -8.61
C TYR A 210 6.53 -5.13 -7.78
N THR A 211 7.25 -6.07 -8.41
CA THR A 211 8.29 -6.89 -7.77
C THR A 211 9.49 -6.04 -7.34
N ASP A 212 9.96 -5.12 -8.19
CA ASP A 212 11.09 -4.25 -7.89
C ASP A 212 10.79 -3.26 -6.75
N VAL A 213 9.61 -2.62 -6.75
CA VAL A 213 9.16 -1.76 -5.64
C VAL A 213 9.04 -2.56 -4.35
N THR A 214 8.41 -3.74 -4.39
CA THR A 214 8.26 -4.63 -3.23
C THR A 214 9.62 -5.06 -2.66
N ASN A 215 10.60 -5.35 -3.52
CA ASN A 215 11.95 -5.73 -3.09
C ASN A 215 12.72 -4.56 -2.49
N ALA A 216 12.55 -3.34 -3.02
CA ALA A 216 13.13 -2.13 -2.43
C ALA A 216 12.54 -1.80 -1.06
N LEU A 217 11.21 -1.86 -0.91
CA LEU A 217 10.54 -1.72 0.39
C LEU A 217 11.08 -2.73 1.41
N ARG A 218 11.19 -4.00 1.01
CA ARG A 218 11.72 -5.09 1.86
C ARG A 218 13.18 -4.89 2.24
N SER A 219 14.05 -4.47 1.32
CA SER A 219 15.48 -4.25 1.61
C SER A 219 15.72 -3.04 2.53
N HIS A 220 14.83 -2.06 2.51
CA HIS A 220 14.84 -0.90 3.41
C HIS A 220 14.01 -1.09 4.69
N ASN A 221 13.43 -2.27 4.92
CA ASN A 221 12.53 -2.58 6.04
C ASN A 221 11.39 -1.54 6.18
N LYS A 222 10.74 -1.23 5.06
CA LYS A 222 9.64 -0.26 4.96
C LYS A 222 8.33 -0.94 4.58
N THR A 223 7.24 -0.36 5.07
CA THR A 223 5.87 -0.78 4.79
C THR A 223 5.21 0.23 3.84
N ALA A 224 4.46 -0.24 2.86
CA ALA A 224 3.70 0.57 1.92
C ALA A 224 2.20 0.22 1.90
N PHE A 225 1.41 1.09 1.30
CA PHE A 225 -0.03 0.89 1.09
C PHE A 225 -0.40 1.41 -0.30
N LEU A 226 -1.23 0.67 -1.04
CA LEU A 226 -1.65 1.07 -2.39
C LEU A 226 -2.94 1.91 -2.32
N SER A 227 -2.83 3.20 -2.03
CA SER A 227 -4.01 4.01 -1.64
C SER A 227 -4.92 4.41 -2.80
N GLU A 228 -4.46 4.28 -4.04
CA GLU A 228 -5.32 4.29 -5.23
C GLU A 228 -5.00 3.14 -6.18
N ILE A 229 -6.04 2.38 -6.52
CA ILE A 229 -6.10 1.44 -7.63
C ILE A 229 -7.51 1.42 -8.22
N GLY A 230 -7.60 1.30 -9.55
CA GLY A 230 -8.86 1.23 -10.28
C GLY A 230 -8.65 0.98 -11.77
N GLY A 231 -9.75 1.04 -12.53
CA GLY A 231 -9.77 0.89 -13.99
C GLY A 231 -11.21 0.91 -14.53
N LEU A 232 -11.36 0.71 -15.84
CA LEU A 232 -12.67 0.62 -16.48
C LEU A 232 -13.44 -0.65 -16.05
N ALA A 233 -14.76 -0.62 -16.21
CA ALA A 233 -15.64 -1.74 -15.89
C ALA A 233 -15.66 -2.83 -16.98
N THR A 234 -14.49 -3.42 -17.24
CA THR A 234 -14.23 -4.44 -18.25
C THR A 234 -13.69 -5.72 -17.60
N LEU A 235 -13.90 -6.88 -18.25
CA LEU A 235 -13.34 -8.15 -17.77
C LEU A 235 -11.80 -8.14 -17.73
N THR A 236 -11.17 -7.36 -18.61
CA THR A 236 -9.71 -7.17 -18.66
C THR A 236 -9.22 -6.45 -17.41
N CYS A 237 -9.81 -5.31 -17.06
CA CYS A 237 -9.49 -4.58 -15.83
C CYS A 237 -9.83 -5.38 -14.57
N VAL A 238 -10.96 -6.10 -14.51
CA VAL A 238 -11.29 -7.01 -13.39
C VAL A 238 -10.18 -8.02 -13.16
N ARG A 239 -9.66 -8.65 -14.22
CA ARG A 239 -8.54 -9.58 -14.10
C ARG A 239 -7.26 -8.88 -13.63
N ALA A 240 -6.85 -7.81 -14.30
CA ALA A 240 -5.60 -7.12 -14.02
C ALA A 240 -5.54 -6.59 -12.57
N VAL A 241 -6.62 -5.97 -12.09
CA VAL A 241 -6.71 -5.48 -10.70
C VAL A 241 -6.72 -6.64 -9.71
N ASN A 242 -7.50 -7.70 -9.92
CA ASN A 242 -7.49 -8.85 -9.01
C ASN A 242 -6.12 -9.54 -8.94
N GLU A 243 -5.37 -9.60 -10.05
CA GLU A 243 -4.00 -10.11 -10.06
C GLU A 243 -3.00 -9.20 -9.32
N ALA A 244 -3.18 -7.87 -9.42
CA ALA A 244 -2.42 -6.90 -8.64
C ALA A 244 -2.72 -7.00 -7.14
N LEU A 245 -3.99 -7.10 -6.75
CA LEU A 245 -4.40 -7.27 -5.35
C LEU A 245 -3.90 -8.60 -4.76
N ALA A 246 -4.01 -9.70 -5.50
CA ALA A 246 -3.46 -10.99 -5.11
C ALA A 246 -1.92 -10.97 -4.98
N PHE A 247 -1.23 -10.13 -5.77
CA PHE A 247 0.19 -9.89 -5.59
C PHE A 247 0.48 -9.16 -4.26
N LEU A 248 -0.29 -8.13 -3.90
CA LEU A 248 -0.13 -7.44 -2.60
C LEU A 248 -0.33 -8.40 -1.42
N ASP A 249 -1.36 -9.25 -1.46
CA ASP A 249 -1.64 -10.25 -0.42
C ASP A 249 -0.48 -11.25 -0.22
N LEU A 250 0.14 -11.70 -1.32
CA LEU A 250 1.32 -12.58 -1.30
C LEU A 250 2.58 -11.87 -0.76
N HIS A 251 2.58 -10.54 -0.71
CA HIS A 251 3.67 -9.70 -0.23
C HIS A 251 3.25 -8.81 0.96
N SER A 252 2.31 -9.32 1.77
CA SER A 252 1.76 -8.69 2.97
C SER A 252 2.76 -8.55 4.14
N ASP A 253 4.02 -8.91 3.93
CA ASP A 253 5.14 -8.57 4.81
C ASP A 253 5.60 -7.11 4.64
N VAL A 254 5.34 -6.49 3.48
CA VAL A 254 5.63 -5.07 3.21
C VAL A 254 4.42 -4.28 2.71
N TRP A 255 3.41 -4.94 2.14
CA TRP A 255 2.16 -4.28 1.74
C TRP A 255 1.09 -4.39 2.82
N ALA A 256 0.74 -3.26 3.40
CA ALA A 256 -0.22 -3.17 4.50
C ALA A 256 -1.69 -3.27 4.04
N GLY A 257 -1.98 -2.92 2.80
CA GLY A 257 -3.32 -2.94 2.22
C GLY A 257 -3.44 -2.05 0.99
N TRP A 258 -4.69 -1.78 0.60
CA TRP A 258 -5.04 -0.99 -0.57
C TRP A 258 -6.38 -0.26 -0.35
N THR A 259 -6.64 0.80 -1.12
CA THR A 259 -7.97 1.42 -1.25
C THR A 259 -8.36 1.59 -2.72
N ALA A 260 -9.63 1.33 -3.01
CA ALA A 260 -10.22 1.54 -4.32
C ALA A 260 -10.32 3.05 -4.64
N TRP A 261 -9.97 3.46 -5.86
CA TRP A 261 -10.25 4.81 -6.33
C TRP A 261 -11.60 4.89 -7.05
N GLY A 262 -12.52 5.71 -6.55
CA GLY A 262 -13.74 6.02 -7.29
C GLY A 262 -14.49 7.24 -6.75
N PRO A 263 -15.01 8.11 -7.63
CA PRO A 263 -15.96 9.14 -7.19
C PRO A 263 -17.22 8.50 -6.61
N GLU A 264 -17.66 8.95 -5.44
CA GLU A 264 -18.96 8.60 -4.88
C GLU A 264 -20.12 9.18 -5.70
N GLN A 265 -19.89 10.29 -6.41
CA GLN A 265 -20.84 10.82 -7.38
C GLN A 265 -20.84 9.98 -8.65
N VAL A 266 -21.63 8.91 -8.59
CA VAL A 266 -22.18 8.20 -9.74
C VAL A 266 -23.01 9.18 -10.57
N GLN A 267 -22.35 9.85 -11.51
CA GLN A 267 -23.03 10.48 -12.65
C GLN A 267 -23.29 9.36 -13.65
N PRO A 268 -24.55 8.90 -13.85
CA PRO A 268 -24.85 7.97 -14.94
C PRO A 268 -24.44 8.64 -16.27
N ASP A 269 -23.75 7.91 -17.16
CA ASP A 269 -23.50 8.43 -18.51
C ASP A 269 -24.86 8.70 -19.16
N PRO A 270 -25.17 9.91 -19.65
CA PRO A 270 -26.45 10.21 -20.29
C PRO A 270 -26.77 9.32 -21.51
N ARG A 271 -25.77 8.59 -22.03
CA ARG A 271 -25.88 7.62 -23.13
C ARG A 271 -26.01 6.17 -22.65
N GLU A 272 -25.60 5.85 -21.42
CA GLU A 272 -25.64 4.51 -20.82
C GLU A 272 -26.02 4.60 -19.32
N PRO A 273 -27.27 4.99 -19.00
CA PRO A 273 -27.69 5.33 -17.63
C PRO A 273 -27.66 4.16 -16.64
N ASP A 274 -27.55 2.93 -17.13
CA ASP A 274 -27.50 1.71 -16.32
C ASP A 274 -26.08 1.38 -15.82
N LYS A 275 -25.03 2.04 -16.36
CA LYS A 275 -23.63 1.81 -15.97
C LYS A 275 -23.18 2.81 -14.91
N LYS A 276 -23.03 2.35 -13.67
CA LYS A 276 -22.47 3.12 -12.56
C LYS A 276 -20.93 3.12 -12.65
N SER A 277 -20.35 4.12 -13.32
CA SER A 277 -18.90 4.24 -13.50
C SER A 277 -18.18 4.88 -12.31
N SER A 278 -18.02 4.12 -11.22
CA SER A 278 -16.95 4.32 -10.24
C SER A 278 -16.30 2.97 -9.95
N ALA A 279 -14.99 2.92 -9.65
CA ALA A 279 -14.39 1.63 -9.30
C ALA A 279 -15.03 1.05 -8.02
N THR A 280 -15.58 1.90 -7.13
CA THR A 280 -16.34 1.47 -5.96
C THR A 280 -17.61 0.69 -6.32
N ALA A 281 -18.38 1.14 -7.33
CA ALA A 281 -19.53 0.38 -7.84
C ALA A 281 -19.10 -0.92 -8.55
N TRP A 282 -17.96 -0.90 -9.23
CA TRP A 282 -17.32 -2.08 -9.83
C TRP A 282 -16.85 -3.10 -8.78
N PHE A 283 -16.32 -2.65 -7.64
CA PHE A 283 -15.96 -3.49 -6.50
C PHE A 283 -17.21 -4.14 -5.89
N MET A 284 -18.37 -3.46 -5.90
CA MET A 284 -19.65 -4.05 -5.50
C MET A 284 -20.10 -5.16 -6.46
N ASP A 285 -20.16 -4.88 -7.76
CA ASP A 285 -20.59 -5.85 -8.78
C ASP A 285 -19.69 -7.11 -8.82
N CYS A 286 -18.40 -6.96 -8.50
CA CYS A 286 -17.46 -8.09 -8.40
C CYS A 286 -17.47 -8.80 -7.04
N ALA A 287 -17.88 -8.12 -5.95
CA ALA A 287 -17.98 -8.72 -4.62
C ALA A 287 -19.21 -9.63 -4.49
N GLU A 288 -20.30 -9.34 -5.20
CA GLU A 288 -21.43 -10.28 -5.35
C GLU A 288 -21.07 -11.51 -6.21
N GLY A 289 -19.94 -11.47 -6.92
CA GLY A 289 -19.50 -12.46 -7.90
C GLY A 289 -18.34 -13.37 -7.48
N ASP A 290 -18.14 -13.63 -6.18
CA ASP A 290 -17.16 -14.61 -5.63
C ASP A 290 -15.67 -14.33 -5.97
N LEU A 291 -15.36 -13.22 -6.66
CA LEU A 291 -14.02 -12.88 -7.18
C LEU A 291 -13.19 -12.00 -6.25
N LEU A 292 -13.83 -11.35 -5.26
CA LEU A 292 -13.18 -10.49 -4.27
C LEU A 292 -13.29 -11.09 -2.88
N HIS A 293 -12.32 -11.94 -2.53
CA HIS A 293 -12.05 -12.29 -1.15
C HIS A 293 -10.81 -11.54 -0.66
N TRP A 294 -10.91 -10.98 0.56
CA TRP A 294 -9.87 -10.35 1.38
C TRP A 294 -9.49 -8.88 1.06
N ALA A 295 -9.73 -8.03 2.05
CA ALA A 295 -9.00 -6.80 2.30
C ALA A 295 -8.60 -6.80 3.78
N PHE A 296 -7.30 -6.84 4.12
CA PHE A 296 -6.87 -6.83 5.52
C PHE A 296 -5.48 -6.26 5.79
N LEU A 297 -5.46 -5.08 6.44
CA LEU A 297 -4.42 -4.71 7.41
C LEU A 297 -4.40 -5.77 8.54
N ARG A 298 -3.42 -6.69 8.54
CA ARG A 298 -3.22 -7.61 9.67
C ARG A 298 -2.24 -7.03 10.69
N ARG A 299 -2.72 -6.88 11.94
CA ARG A 299 -1.83 -6.99 13.12
C ARG A 299 -1.91 -8.40 13.67
N GLY A 300 -0.76 -9.06 13.78
CA GLY A 300 -0.59 -10.24 14.63
C GLY A 300 -0.84 -11.60 13.95
N SER A 301 0.01 -12.55 14.29
CA SER A 301 0.06 -13.91 13.77
C SER A 301 -1.07 -14.81 14.29
N VAL A 302 -1.98 -15.24 13.41
CA VAL A 302 -2.85 -16.42 13.58
C VAL A 302 -2.91 -17.19 12.25
N GLY A 303 -2.95 -18.53 12.34
CA GLY A 303 -2.62 -19.45 11.24
C GLY A 303 -3.61 -19.52 10.07
N ILE A 304 -3.12 -20.09 8.96
CA ILE A 304 -3.84 -20.26 7.69
C ILE A 304 -4.94 -21.33 7.84
N ALA A 305 -6.20 -20.92 7.70
CA ALA A 305 -7.29 -21.84 7.37
C ALA A 305 -7.32 -22.06 5.85
N ARG A 306 -7.24 -23.32 5.39
CA ARG A 306 -7.45 -23.66 3.97
C ARG A 306 -8.92 -23.50 3.59
N ALA A 307 -9.19 -22.96 2.40
CA ALA A 307 -10.54 -22.88 1.84
C ALA A 307 -11.18 -24.27 1.70
N GLY A 308 -12.46 -24.37 2.05
CA GLY A 308 -13.30 -25.51 1.71
C GLY A 308 -13.75 -25.46 0.24
N ASN A 309 -14.15 -26.60 -0.31
CA ASN A 309 -14.58 -26.70 -1.71
C ASN A 309 -15.75 -25.74 -2.02
N SER A 310 -15.55 -24.88 -3.02
CA SER A 310 -16.60 -24.02 -3.58
C SER A 310 -17.56 -24.82 -4.47
N SER A 311 -18.84 -24.47 -4.41
CA SER A 311 -19.91 -25.07 -5.23
C SER A 311 -20.65 -23.99 -6.02
N CYS A 312 -20.00 -23.45 -7.04
CA CYS A 312 -20.56 -22.40 -7.91
C CYS A 312 -20.79 -22.92 -9.34
N SER A 313 -21.85 -22.41 -9.98
CA SER A 313 -22.26 -22.81 -11.33
C SER A 313 -21.44 -22.10 -12.42
N PRO A 314 -21.23 -22.71 -13.60
CA PRO A 314 -20.37 -22.14 -14.64
C PRO A 314 -20.96 -20.86 -15.27
N ILE A 315 -20.09 -19.85 -15.42
CA ILE A 315 -20.35 -18.57 -16.08
C ILE A 315 -20.81 -18.80 -17.53
N ARG A 316 -21.77 -18.00 -18.01
CA ARG A 316 -22.34 -18.10 -19.35
C ARG A 316 -22.00 -16.87 -20.22
N ASP A 317 -21.82 -17.09 -21.52
CA ASP A 317 -21.62 -16.03 -22.51
C ASP A 317 -22.90 -15.19 -22.73
N SER A 318 -22.81 -14.14 -23.55
CA SER A 318 -23.95 -13.27 -23.92
C SER A 318 -25.06 -13.99 -24.72
N LEU A 319 -24.90 -15.28 -25.01
CA LEU A 319 -25.89 -16.17 -25.62
C LEU A 319 -26.31 -17.30 -24.66
N GLY A 320 -25.95 -17.20 -23.38
CA GLY A 320 -26.35 -18.14 -22.33
C GLY A 320 -25.58 -19.47 -22.29
N ARG A 321 -24.42 -19.60 -22.96
CA ARG A 321 -23.65 -20.86 -23.05
C ARG A 321 -22.47 -20.88 -22.08
N PRO A 322 -22.20 -22.00 -21.38
CA PRO A 322 -21.11 -22.06 -20.40
C PRO A 322 -19.74 -21.80 -21.03
N VAL A 323 -18.98 -20.88 -20.43
CA VAL A 323 -17.63 -20.51 -20.85
C VAL A 323 -16.63 -21.43 -20.16
N ASN A 324 -16.18 -22.47 -20.86
CA ASN A 324 -15.10 -23.33 -20.36
C ASN A 324 -13.75 -22.59 -20.48
N ALA A 325 -13.16 -22.23 -19.34
CA ALA A 325 -11.75 -21.87 -19.30
C ALA A 325 -10.91 -23.09 -19.75
N ALA A 326 -10.11 -22.92 -20.81
CA ALA A 326 -9.21 -23.97 -21.28
C ALA A 326 -8.08 -24.16 -20.26
N ALA A 327 -8.17 -25.21 -19.44
CA ALA A 327 -7.11 -25.58 -18.51
C ALA A 327 -5.88 -26.09 -19.30
N SER A 328 -4.86 -25.24 -19.45
CA SER A 328 -3.54 -25.61 -19.94
C SER A 328 -2.80 -26.43 -18.88
N SER A 329 -3.06 -27.74 -18.87
CA SER A 329 -2.42 -28.69 -17.95
C SER A 329 -0.95 -28.94 -18.32
N VAL A 330 -0.05 -28.16 -17.74
CA VAL A 330 1.37 -28.53 -17.65
C VAL A 330 1.52 -29.56 -16.53
N GLY A 331 1.62 -30.84 -16.91
CA GLY A 331 1.73 -31.93 -15.94
C GLY A 331 3.09 -31.98 -15.24
N LEU A 332 3.09 -31.94 -13.90
CA LEU A 332 4.24 -32.40 -13.11
C LEU A 332 4.24 -33.95 -13.06
N PRO A 333 5.41 -34.60 -13.12
CA PRO A 333 5.51 -36.05 -12.96
C PRO A 333 5.25 -36.47 -11.50
N SER A 334 4.49 -37.55 -11.33
CA SER A 334 4.11 -38.08 -10.01
C SER A 334 5.32 -38.49 -9.17
N ALA A 335 5.30 -38.11 -7.89
CA ALA A 335 6.25 -38.61 -6.91
C ALA A 335 6.00 -40.11 -6.63
N VAL A 336 7.04 -40.93 -6.79
CA VAL A 336 7.04 -42.33 -6.38
C VAL A 336 7.29 -42.40 -4.87
N ALA A 337 6.41 -43.08 -4.14
CA ALA A 337 6.60 -43.33 -2.71
C ALA A 337 7.78 -44.29 -2.48
N ALA A 338 8.72 -43.91 -1.62
CA ALA A 338 9.80 -44.76 -1.14
C ALA A 338 9.88 -44.69 0.40
N SER A 339 10.14 -45.85 1.01
CA SER A 339 10.00 -46.13 2.44
C SER A 339 11.07 -45.50 3.34
N GLU A 340 10.74 -45.31 4.62
CA GLU A 340 11.65 -44.88 5.69
C GLU A 340 12.88 -45.81 5.85
N PRO A 341 14.08 -45.26 6.12
CA PRO A 341 15.22 -46.01 6.63
C PRO A 341 15.24 -46.04 8.18
N PRO A 342 15.73 -47.13 8.81
CA PRO A 342 15.75 -47.26 10.28
C PRO A 342 16.92 -46.51 10.94
N LEU A 343 16.80 -46.28 12.26
CA LEU A 343 17.82 -45.64 13.09
C LEU A 343 19.16 -46.41 13.12
N PRO A 344 20.32 -45.72 13.24
CA PRO A 344 21.61 -46.36 13.44
C PRO A 344 21.83 -46.77 14.90
N SER A 345 22.30 -48.00 15.10
CA SER A 345 22.84 -48.49 16.37
C SER A 345 24.37 -48.34 16.43
N THR A 346 24.91 -48.26 17.64
CA THR A 346 26.33 -48.04 17.92
C THR A 346 27.22 -49.23 17.59
N THR A 347 28.39 -49.00 16.99
CA THR A 347 29.65 -49.71 17.32
C THR A 347 30.88 -48.97 16.78
N ALA A 348 31.99 -49.04 17.50
CA ALA A 348 33.27 -48.44 17.11
C ALA A 348 34.26 -49.51 16.62
N ALA A 349 35.10 -49.17 15.63
CA ALA A 349 36.29 -49.95 15.26
C ALA A 349 37.37 -49.05 14.62
N MET A 350 38.62 -49.55 14.60
CA MET A 350 39.85 -48.76 14.47
C MET A 350 40.27 -48.36 13.04
N ALA A 351 41.23 -47.43 13.00
CA ALA A 351 41.89 -46.84 11.84
C ALA A 351 42.69 -47.80 10.95
N VAL A 352 42.88 -47.38 9.68
CA VAL A 352 44.10 -47.64 8.88
C VAL A 352 44.43 -46.36 8.07
N CYS A 353 45.69 -45.93 8.10
CA CYS A 353 46.20 -44.89 7.19
C CYS A 353 46.93 -45.54 6.00
N THR A 354 46.72 -45.04 4.78
CA THR A 354 47.66 -45.20 3.65
C THR A 354 47.78 -43.91 2.85
N SER A 355 48.96 -43.68 2.27
CA SER A 355 49.44 -42.39 1.78
C SER A 355 49.76 -42.38 0.27
N ALA A 356 49.46 -41.27 -0.41
CA ALA A 356 50.18 -40.71 -1.58
C ALA A 356 49.50 -39.36 -1.94
N SER A 357 50.10 -38.16 -2.02
CA SER A 357 51.34 -37.66 -2.66
C SER A 357 51.42 -37.99 -4.16
N ALA A 358 51.61 -37.08 -5.11
CA ALA A 358 51.73 -35.61 -5.16
C ALA A 358 51.25 -35.19 -6.59
N ASN A 359 51.37 -33.99 -7.16
CA ASN A 359 52.26 -32.86 -6.89
C ASN A 359 51.74 -31.59 -7.62
N SER A 360 52.01 -30.41 -7.04
CA SER A 360 52.56 -29.18 -7.67
C SER A 360 51.98 -28.63 -9.00
N SER A 361 51.89 -27.31 -9.24
CA SER A 361 52.73 -26.23 -8.70
C SER A 361 52.12 -24.81 -8.86
N SER A 362 52.22 -24.01 -7.78
CA SER A 362 52.81 -22.65 -7.71
C SER A 362 52.19 -21.46 -8.47
N SER A 363 52.27 -20.18 -8.05
CA SER A 363 52.66 -19.47 -6.79
C SER A 363 52.52 -17.94 -7.05
N ALA A 364 52.43 -16.97 -6.13
CA ALA A 364 52.55 -16.85 -4.66
C ALA A 364 51.62 -15.68 -4.20
N SER A 365 51.75 -14.92 -3.10
CA SER A 365 52.62 -14.86 -1.90
C SER A 365 52.00 -13.96 -0.82
N LEU A 366 52.08 -14.37 0.46
CA LEU A 366 52.10 -13.57 1.73
C LEU A 366 50.99 -12.51 1.97
N SER A 367 50.30 -12.51 3.14
CA SER A 367 50.90 -12.02 4.40
C SER A 367 50.12 -12.37 5.68
N MET A 368 50.87 -12.53 6.78
CA MET A 368 50.56 -12.36 8.21
C MET A 368 49.31 -13.00 8.88
N CYS A 369 49.61 -14.14 9.50
CA CYS A 369 49.19 -14.64 10.82
C CYS A 369 48.65 -13.63 11.88
N THR A 370 47.50 -13.98 12.49
CA THR A 370 47.26 -13.79 13.93
C THR A 370 46.37 -14.90 14.49
N CYS A 371 46.78 -15.55 15.58
CA CYS A 371 45.96 -16.53 16.30
C CYS A 371 45.12 -15.86 17.40
N VAL A 372 43.83 -16.18 17.49
CA VAL A 372 43.09 -16.21 18.76
C VAL A 372 42.17 -17.44 18.74
N LEU A 373 42.49 -18.44 19.57
CA LEU A 373 41.49 -19.40 20.03
C LEU A 373 40.67 -18.74 21.15
N PHE A 374 39.36 -18.94 21.17
CA PHE A 374 38.67 -19.18 22.45
C PHE A 374 37.55 -20.21 22.29
N LEU A 375 37.32 -20.95 23.38
CA LEU A 375 36.61 -22.23 23.38
C LEU A 375 35.11 -22.09 23.68
N LEU A 376 34.39 -23.14 23.27
CA LEU A 376 33.06 -23.60 23.66
C LEU A 376 32.35 -22.95 24.87
N ALA A 377 31.10 -22.56 24.61
CA ALA A 377 29.87 -23.06 25.25
C ALA A 377 29.82 -23.37 26.76
N LEU A 378 28.76 -22.89 27.42
CA LEU A 378 28.05 -23.69 28.43
C LEU A 378 26.52 -23.49 28.34
N LEU A 379 25.77 -24.57 28.62
CA LEU A 379 24.31 -24.60 28.58
C LEU A 379 23.66 -23.92 29.80
N ALA A 380 22.38 -23.56 29.64
CA ALA A 380 21.53 -23.08 30.70
C ALA A 380 21.21 -24.16 31.76
N THR A 381 21.08 -23.72 33.01
CA THR A 381 20.18 -24.34 34.00
C THR A 381 19.52 -23.25 34.85
N VAL A 382 18.40 -23.61 35.49
CA VAL A 382 17.29 -22.71 35.81
C VAL A 382 17.09 -22.54 37.33
N ILE A 383 16.84 -21.29 37.76
CA ILE A 383 16.15 -20.82 39.00
C ILE A 383 16.55 -21.44 40.35
N ALA A 384 17.04 -20.58 41.27
CA ALA A 384 16.52 -20.49 42.64
C ALA A 384 17.00 -19.21 43.39
N SER A 385 16.03 -18.43 43.87
CA SER A 385 16.10 -17.50 45.03
C SER A 385 17.31 -16.55 45.20
N ASN A 386 17.21 -15.32 44.70
CA ASN A 386 16.73 -14.16 45.48
C ASN A 386 16.52 -12.93 44.58
#